data_AF-A0A9E4XFP2-F1
#
_entry.id   AF-A0A9E4XFP2-F1
#
_cell.length_a   1.000
_cell.length_b   1.000
_cell.length_c   1.000
_cell.angle_alpha   90.00
_cell.angle_beta   90.00
_cell.angle_gamma   90.00
#
_symmetry.space_group_name_H-M   'P 1'
#
loop_
_entity.id
_entity.type
_entity.pdbx_description
1 polymer ?
#
loop_
_entity_poly.entity_id
_entity_poly.type
_entity_poly.pdbx_seq_one_letter_code
_entity_poly.pdbx_strand_id
1 'polypeptide(L)' 'AHKDVGLALELGREFGVPMSVANIAFAEMTSALNRGWGNRDSRSAMLLQEERAGNVEVRISKEKLDELTSE' A
#
# COMPACT_ATOMS: atom_id res chain seq x y z
N ALA A 1 -8.35 -1.97 -4.84
CA ALA A 1 -7.02 -1.39 -5.08
C ALA A 1 -6.09 -2.33 -5.86
N HIS A 2 -5.66 -3.51 -5.35
CA HIS A 2 -4.69 -4.37 -6.07
C HIS A 2 -5.20 -4.75 -7.48
N LYS A 3 -6.45 -5.23 -7.57
CA LYS A 3 -7.13 -5.51 -8.84
C LYS A 3 -7.08 -4.32 -9.80
N ASP A 4 -7.43 -3.13 -9.33
CA ASP A 4 -7.55 -1.93 -10.16
C ASP A 4 -6.19 -1.50 -10.72
N VAL A 5 -5.12 -1.61 -9.90
CA VAL A 5 -3.74 -1.39 -10.35
C VAL A 5 -3.34 -2.44 -11.39
N GLY A 6 -3.73 -3.70 -11.21
CA GLY A 6 -3.51 -4.76 -12.20
C GLY A 6 -4.13 -4.44 -13.56
N LEU A 7 -5.40 -4.01 -13.56
CA LEU A 7 -6.12 -3.58 -14.78
C LEU A 7 -5.46 -2.36 -15.44
N ALA A 8 -5.01 -1.39 -14.65
CA ALA A 8 -4.27 -0.24 -15.18
C ALA A 8 -2.95 -0.68 -15.83
N LEU A 9 -2.24 -1.64 -15.22
CA LEU A 9 -1.00 -2.20 -15.76
C LEU A 9 -1.22 -2.95 -17.08
N GLU A 10 -2.32 -3.69 -17.19
CA GLU A 10 -2.75 -4.36 -18.43
C GLU A 10 -3.02 -3.34 -19.54
N LEU A 11 -3.82 -2.31 -19.25
CA LEU A 11 -4.16 -1.27 -20.21
C LEU A 11 -2.90 -0.54 -20.71
N GLY A 12 -2.00 -0.12 -19.84
CA GLY A 12 -0.81 0.58 -20.31
C GLY A 12 0.13 -0.30 -21.14
N ARG A 13 0.16 -1.63 -20.94
CA ARG A 13 0.89 -2.54 -21.85
C ARG A 13 0.26 -2.57 -23.24
N GLU A 14 -1.07 -2.58 -23.34
CA GLU A 14 -1.79 -2.55 -24.61
C GLU A 14 -1.44 -1.31 -25.45
N PHE A 15 -1.25 -0.17 -24.79
CA PHE A 15 -0.90 1.10 -25.43
C PHE A 15 0.60 1.43 -25.44
N GLY A 16 1.46 0.48 -25.05
CA GLY A 16 2.92 0.70 -25.02
C GLY A 16 3.40 1.77 -24.04
N VAL A 17 2.62 2.07 -22.99
CA VAL A 17 2.94 3.06 -21.97
C VAL A 17 3.78 2.43 -20.84
N PRO A 18 5.03 2.85 -20.63
CA PRO A 18 5.86 2.34 -19.56
C PRO A 18 5.41 2.88 -18.20
N MET A 19 4.96 2.00 -17.30
CA MET A 19 4.46 2.36 -15.96
C MET A 19 5.35 1.78 -14.85
N SER A 20 6.64 2.10 -14.83
CA SER A 20 7.63 1.52 -13.91
C SER A 20 7.23 1.66 -12.42
N VAL A 21 6.79 2.85 -12.00
CA VAL A 21 6.38 3.11 -10.62
C VAL A 21 5.14 2.31 -10.22
N ALA A 22 4.16 2.19 -11.13
CA ALA A 22 2.96 1.39 -10.87
C ALA A 22 3.27 -0.11 -10.77
N ASN A 23 4.25 -0.61 -11.55
CA ASN A 23 4.70 -1.99 -11.43
C ASN A 23 5.35 -2.27 -10.06
N ILE A 24 6.15 -1.32 -9.54
CA ILE A 24 6.72 -1.43 -8.18
C ILE A 24 5.59 -1.46 -7.15
N ALA A 25 4.62 -0.54 -7.25
CA ALA A 25 3.48 -0.51 -6.34
C ALA A 25 2.66 -1.82 -6.39
N PHE A 26 2.42 -2.37 -7.58
CA PHE A 26 1.71 -3.64 -7.74
C PHE A 26 2.45 -4.83 -7.10
N ALA A 27 3.79 -4.86 -7.22
CA ALA A 27 4.61 -5.88 -6.57
C ALA A 27 4.56 -5.79 -5.03
N GLU A 28 4.56 -4.57 -4.49
CA GLU A 28 4.41 -4.33 -3.04
C GLU A 28 3.03 -4.78 -2.54
N MET A 29 1.96 -4.44 -3.27
CA MET A 29 0.60 -4.90 -2.95
C MET A 29 0.49 -6.42 -3.03
N THR A 30 1.14 -7.06 -4.00
CA THR A 30 1.19 -8.52 -4.13
C THR A 30 1.94 -9.15 -2.95
N SER A 31 3.03 -8.54 -2.50
CA SER A 31 3.78 -8.99 -1.32
C SER A 31 2.94 -8.93 -0.04
N ALA A 32 2.11 -7.89 0.11
CA ALA A 32 1.15 -7.77 1.21
C ALA A 32 0.08 -8.87 1.15
N LEU A 33 -0.48 -9.16 -0.04
CA LEU A 33 -1.45 -10.25 -0.22
C LEU A 33 -0.86 -11.61 0.15
N ASN A 34 0.41 -11.87 -0.20
CA ASN A 34 1.11 -13.10 0.15
C ASN A 34 1.30 -13.28 1.67
N ARG A 35 1.18 -12.21 2.46
CA ARG A 35 1.15 -12.26 3.94
C ARG A 35 -0.25 -12.46 4.52
N GLY A 36 -1.24 -12.73 3.67
CA GLY A 36 -2.64 -12.90 4.09
C GLY A 36 -3.36 -11.58 4.39
N TRP A 37 -2.83 -10.42 3.97
CA TRP A 37 -3.41 -9.11 4.27
C TRP A 37 -4.55 -8.69 3.34
N GLY A 38 -5.10 -9.62 2.54
CA GLY A 38 -6.15 -9.32 1.55
C GLY A 38 -7.45 -8.77 2.12
N ASN A 39 -7.74 -9.04 3.40
CA ASN A 39 -8.92 -8.52 4.10
C ASN A 39 -8.65 -7.19 4.84
N ARG A 40 -7.43 -6.65 4.80
CA ARG A 40 -7.08 -5.36 5.41
C ARG A 40 -7.37 -4.21 4.45
N ASP A 41 -7.32 -2.99 4.97
CA ASP A 41 -7.36 -1.79 4.13
C ASP A 41 -6.28 -1.82 3.05
N SER A 42 -6.56 -1.17 1.92
CA SER A 42 -5.68 -1.07 0.76
C SER A 42 -4.31 -0.47 1.05
N ARG A 43 -4.18 0.37 2.09
CA ARG A 43 -2.91 0.94 2.55
C ARG A 43 -2.04 -0.04 3.34
N SER A 44 -2.54 -1.25 3.64
CA SER A 44 -1.79 -2.26 4.39
C SER A 44 -0.45 -2.65 3.76
N ALA A 45 -0.28 -2.46 2.44
CA ALA A 45 1.02 -2.63 1.79
C ALA A 45 2.11 -1.70 2.34
N MET A 46 1.75 -0.54 2.91
CA MET A 46 2.71 0.40 3.53
C MET A 46 3.37 -0.20 4.78
N LEU A 47 2.73 -1.18 5.45
CA LEU A 47 3.31 -1.88 6.60
C LEU A 47 4.58 -2.67 6.23
N LEU A 48 4.76 -3.03 4.95
CA LEU A 48 6.01 -3.64 4.50
C LEU A 48 7.22 -2.72 4.71
N GLN A 49 7.01 -1.41 4.60
CA GLN A 49 8.09 -0.43 4.81
C GLN A 49 8.41 -0.26 6.30
N GLU A 50 7.40 -0.31 7.16
CA GLU A 50 7.56 -0.35 8.61
C GLU A 50 8.44 -1.52 9.05
N GLU A 51 8.18 -2.71 8.52
CA GLU A 51 9.00 -3.90 8.79
C GLU A 51 10.44 -3.74 8.27
N ARG A 52 10.60 -3.28 7.03
CA ARG A 52 11.93 -3.08 6.41
C ARG A 52 12.76 -2.01 7.13
N ALA A 53 12.11 -1.03 7.74
CA ALA A 53 12.75 0.00 8.55
C ALA A 53 13.11 -0.46 9.97
N GLY A 54 13.00 -1.77 10.27
CA GLY A 54 13.34 -2.33 11.57
C GLY A 54 12.13 -2.45 12.50
N ASN A 55 10.96 -2.79 11.94
CA ASN A 55 9.68 -2.90 12.66
C ASN A 55 9.30 -1.63 13.42
N VAL A 56 9.46 -0.47 12.78
CA VAL A 56 8.95 0.80 13.31
C VAL A 56 7.43 0.89 13.11
N GLU A 57 6.75 1.78 13.85
CA GLU A 57 5.32 2.03 13.66
C GLU A 57 5.08 3.50 13.27
N VAL A 58 4.55 3.75 12.07
CA VAL A 58 4.22 5.09 11.59
C VAL A 58 2.83 5.47 12.06
N ARG A 59 2.73 6.03 13.26
CA ARG A 59 1.46 6.45 13.89
C ARG A 59 1.61 7.84 14.50
N ILE A 60 0.50 8.54 14.70
CA ILE A 60 0.49 9.75 15.55
C ILE A 60 0.44 9.33 17.02
N SER A 61 0.91 10.19 17.93
CA SER A 61 0.80 9.92 19.37
C SER A 61 -0.67 9.88 19.78
N LYS A 62 -0.97 9.12 20.85
CA LYS A 62 -2.34 9.01 21.36
C LYS A 62 -2.88 10.37 21.79
N GLU A 63 -2.04 11.18 22.45
CA GLU A 63 -2.41 12.52 22.89
C GLU A 63 -2.83 13.40 21.71
N LYS A 64 -2.11 13.30 20.58
CA LYS A 64 -2.45 14.08 19.39
C LYS A 64 -3.71 13.55 18.70
N LEU A 65 -3.95 12.24 18.74
CA LEU A 65 -5.18 11.65 18.24
C LEU A 65 -6.39 12.11 19.06
N ASP A 66 -6.29 12.04 20.38
CA ASP A 66 -7.35 12.43 21.31
C ASP A 66 -7.72 13.93 21.11
N GLU A 67 -6.73 14.81 20.95
CA GLU A 67 -6.93 16.24 20.62
C GLU A 67 -7.74 16.44 19.33
N LEU A 68 -7.42 15.70 18.26
CA LEU A 68 -8.07 15.82 16.95
C LEU A 68 -9.49 15.25 16.92
N THR A 69 -9.81 14.29 17.79
CA THR A 69 -11.14 13.64 17.83
C THR A 69 -12.08 14.24 18.87
N SER A 70 -11.64 15.25 19.62
CA SER A 70 -12.43 15.93 20.65
C SER A 70 -13.30 17.10 20.12
N GLU A 71 -13.27 17.36 18.82
CA GLU A 71 -14.15 18.30 18.08
C GLU A 71 -15.27 17.55 17.34
#